data_AF-A0A7S0XPQ9-F1
#
_entry.id   AF-A0A7S0XPQ9-F1
#
_cell.length_a   1.000
_cell.length_b   1.000
_cell.length_c   1.000
_cell.angle_alpha   90.00
_cell.angle_beta   90.00
_cell.angle_gamma   90.00
#
_symmetry.space_group_name_H-M   'P 1'
#
loop_
_entity.id
_entity.type
_entity.pdbx_description
1 polymer ?
#
loop_
_entity_poly.entity_id
_entity_poly.type
_entity_poly.pdbx_seq_one_letter_code
_entity_poly.pdbx_strand_id
1 'polypeptide(L)'
;ESLNRILLALGNALPPMVNAFVLVLLILSIFSIMSVNFFKDHNISYFDQNPFGRFFNAMFTMWQIATKSEWTAIVRDDLVPYEPFGTGIFFVLFILIIDQVLLNVVIATLLDNFTNSSDKLQQAALVMTGEKTFEEEHDPFRGLSAELKKAHHLDDLEYKIKMIFMQVCDITTEHEVRTTLIPVQAMRKGLMQLD
;
A
#
# COMPACT_ATOMS: atom_id res chain seq x y z
N GLU A 1 27.11 12.79 6.58
CA GLU A 1 26.21 11.63 6.83
C GLU A 1 24.75 11.92 6.47
N SER A 2 24.15 13.03 6.95
CA SER A 2 22.75 13.40 6.66
C SER A 2 22.45 13.62 5.17
N LEU A 3 23.37 14.20 4.39
CA LEU A 3 23.22 14.38 2.94
C LEU A 3 23.08 13.03 2.21
N ASN A 4 23.90 12.04 2.56
CA ASN A 4 23.82 10.71 1.95
C ASN A 4 22.49 10.03 2.26
N ARG A 5 21.95 10.23 3.47
CA ARG A 5 20.63 9.71 3.84
C ARG A 5 19.51 10.35 2.99
N ILE A 6 19.59 11.66 2.73
CA ILE A 6 18.64 12.37 1.86
C ILE A 6 18.76 11.89 0.41
N LEU A 7 19.99 11.76 -0.12
CA LEU A 7 20.22 11.29 -1.48
C LEU A 7 19.72 9.84 -1.69
N LEU A 8 19.91 8.96 -0.70
CA LEU A 8 19.39 7.60 -0.72
C LEU A 8 17.86 7.57 -0.66
N ALA A 9 17.25 8.41 0.18
CA ALA A 9 15.79 8.54 0.25
C ALA A 9 15.19 9.06 -1.07
N LEU A 10 15.83 10.07 -1.68
CA LEU A 10 15.43 10.58 -2.99
C LEU A 10 15.58 9.50 -4.07
N GLY A 11 16.71 8.80 -4.08
CA GLY A 11 16.99 7.71 -5.03
C GLY A 11 15.96 6.59 -4.97
N ASN A 12 15.42 6.27 -3.79
CA ASN A 12 14.38 5.26 -3.63
C ASN A 12 12.97 5.73 -4.04
N ALA A 13 12.73 7.05 -4.08
CA ALA A 13 11.45 7.63 -4.48
C ALA A 13 11.34 7.88 -6.00
N LEU A 14 12.47 7.92 -6.72
CA LEU A 14 12.50 8.16 -8.16
C LEU A 14 11.93 7.03 -9.03
N PRO A 15 12.16 5.72 -8.77
CA PRO A 15 11.75 4.67 -9.69
C PRO A 15 10.24 4.62 -9.98
N PRO A 16 9.33 4.76 -8.98
CA PRO A 16 7.89 4.85 -9.24
C PRO A 16 7.52 6.05 -10.13
N MET A 17 8.26 7.15 -10.04
CA MET A 17 8.02 8.37 -10.81
C MET A 17 8.41 8.27 -12.28
N VAL A 18 9.33 7.36 -12.67
CA VAL A 18 9.85 7.31 -14.05
C VAL A 18 8.76 6.97 -15.07
N ASN A 19 7.90 6.00 -14.78
CA ASN A 19 6.82 5.61 -15.70
C ASN A 19 5.84 6.76 -15.94
N ALA A 20 5.51 7.46 -14.86
CA ALA A 20 4.71 8.68 -14.89
C ALA A 20 5.36 9.81 -15.68
N PHE A 21 6.67 10.00 -15.52
CA PHE A 21 7.44 11.00 -16.26
C PHE A 21 7.45 10.74 -17.76
N VAL A 22 7.53 9.47 -18.18
CA VAL A 22 7.43 9.08 -19.59
C VAL A 22 6.05 9.45 -20.17
N LEU A 23 4.97 9.25 -19.41
CA LEU A 23 3.63 9.66 -19.82
C LEU A 23 3.52 11.18 -20.01
N VAL A 24 4.07 11.96 -19.07
CA VAL A 24 4.13 13.43 -19.18
C VAL A 24 4.91 13.84 -20.44
N LEU A 25 6.07 13.23 -20.68
CA LEU A 25 6.89 13.46 -21.87
C LEU A 25 6.15 13.15 -23.18
N LEU A 26 5.35 12.09 -23.19
CA LEU A 26 4.54 11.72 -24.35
C LEU A 26 3.46 12.77 -24.64
N ILE A 27 2.74 13.21 -23.61
CA ILE A 27 1.71 14.26 -23.74
C ILE A 27 2.35 15.56 -24.23
N LEU A 28 3.47 15.97 -23.63
CA LEU A 28 4.23 17.13 -24.09
C LEU A 28 4.60 17.00 -25.56
N SER A 29 5.10 15.83 -25.99
CA SER A 29 5.49 15.60 -27.38
C SER A 29 4.32 15.72 -28.36
N ILE A 30 3.15 15.16 -28.02
CA ILE A 30 1.93 15.24 -28.85
C ILE A 30 1.50 16.71 -29.00
N PHE A 31 1.39 17.44 -27.89
CA PHE A 31 1.02 18.84 -27.90
C PHE A 31 2.06 19.74 -28.58
N SER A 32 3.34 19.38 -28.51
CA SER A 32 4.42 20.08 -29.22
C SER A 32 4.23 19.99 -30.73
N ILE A 33 4.00 18.78 -31.26
CA ILE A 33 3.77 18.58 -32.69
C ILE A 33 2.53 19.36 -33.15
N MET A 34 1.43 19.30 -32.40
CA MET A 34 0.23 20.08 -32.71
C MET A 34 0.49 21.59 -32.69
N SER A 35 1.20 22.09 -31.68
CA SER A 35 1.51 23.51 -31.55
C SER A 35 2.40 24.04 -32.67
N VAL A 36 3.35 23.24 -33.18
CA VAL A 36 4.12 23.60 -34.38
C VAL A 36 3.19 23.72 -35.58
N ASN A 37 2.25 22.79 -35.76
CA ASN A 37 1.33 22.84 -36.90
C ASN A 37 0.37 24.04 -36.83
N PHE A 38 0.00 24.50 -35.64
CA PHE A 38 -0.98 25.58 -35.47
C PHE A 38 -0.33 26.97 -35.37
N PHE A 39 0.84 27.08 -34.74
CA PHE A 39 1.39 28.37 -34.30
C PHE A 39 2.73 28.74 -34.93
N LYS A 40 3.33 27.89 -35.77
CA LYS A 40 4.64 28.14 -36.40
C LYS A 40 4.71 29.42 -37.27
N ASP A 41 3.60 29.86 -37.84
CA ASP A 41 3.61 31.03 -38.73
C ASP A 41 3.21 32.33 -38.01
N HIS A 42 2.86 32.25 -36.72
CA HIS A 42 2.52 33.40 -35.89
C HIS A 42 3.78 34.03 -35.29
N ASN A 43 3.85 35.36 -35.35
CA ASN A 43 4.95 36.10 -34.73
C ASN A 43 4.63 36.34 -33.25
N ILE A 44 5.50 35.85 -32.37
CA ILE A 44 5.33 35.91 -30.91
C ILE A 44 6.41 36.85 -30.39
N SER A 45 6.00 38.06 -29.98
CA SER A 45 6.92 39.15 -29.68
C SER A 45 7.68 38.92 -28.38
N TYR A 46 7.15 38.07 -27.51
CA TYR A 46 7.77 37.72 -26.24
C TYR A 46 9.13 37.00 -26.39
N PHE A 47 9.41 36.40 -27.56
CA PHE A 47 10.65 35.67 -27.80
C PHE A 47 11.40 36.18 -29.04
N ASP A 48 12.73 36.21 -28.96
CA ASP A 48 13.61 36.51 -30.10
C ASP A 48 13.47 35.51 -31.26
N GLN A 49 13.03 34.29 -30.94
CA GLN A 49 12.81 33.21 -31.90
C GLN A 49 11.42 32.64 -31.70
N ASN A 50 10.75 32.26 -32.80
CA ASN A 50 9.41 31.68 -32.69
C ASN A 50 9.44 30.41 -31.82
N PRO A 51 8.74 30.41 -30.66
CA PRO A 51 8.70 29.25 -29.76
C PRO A 51 8.09 28.02 -30.42
N PHE A 52 7.18 28.17 -31.39
CA PHE A 52 6.54 27.07 -32.10
C PHE A 52 7.17 26.78 -33.47
N GLY A 53 8.36 27.33 -33.77
CA GLY A 53 9.01 27.20 -35.07
C GLY A 53 9.56 25.79 -35.36
N ARG A 54 9.98 25.06 -34.32
CA ARG A 54 10.58 23.71 -34.40
C ARG A 54 10.10 22.85 -33.23
N PHE A 55 10.11 21.53 -33.41
CA PHE A 55 9.65 20.58 -32.39
C PHE A 55 10.26 20.82 -31.00
N PHE A 56 11.58 20.90 -30.87
CA PHE A 56 12.22 21.04 -29.55
C PHE A 56 11.95 22.41 -28.90
N ASN A 57 11.85 23.48 -29.70
CA ASN A 57 11.47 24.80 -29.19
C ASN A 57 10.03 24.75 -28.67
N ALA A 58 9.13 24.17 -29.46
CA ALA A 58 7.73 24.02 -29.09
C ALA A 58 7.60 23.15 -27.84
N MET A 59 8.38 22.09 -27.73
CA MET A 59 8.42 21.21 -26.57
C MET A 59 8.88 21.92 -25.32
N PHE A 60 9.92 22.76 -25.41
CA PHE A 60 10.34 23.60 -24.30
C PHE A 60 9.27 24.62 -23.92
N THR A 61 8.58 25.22 -24.89
CA THR A 61 7.48 26.14 -24.63
C THR A 61 6.25 25.46 -24.01
N MET A 62 5.86 24.29 -24.49
CA MET A 62 4.79 23.49 -23.88
C MET A 62 5.17 23.08 -22.46
N TRP A 63 6.45 22.79 -22.21
CA TRP A 63 6.93 22.53 -20.86
C TRP A 63 6.81 23.78 -19.95
N GLN A 64 7.21 24.96 -20.41
CA GLN A 64 7.02 26.21 -19.67
C GLN A 64 5.54 26.49 -19.37
N ILE A 65 4.65 26.24 -20.32
CA ILE A 65 3.21 26.41 -20.12
C ILE A 65 2.68 25.39 -19.09
N ALA A 66 3.19 24.16 -19.09
CA ALA A 66 2.83 23.15 -18.08
C ALA A 66 3.25 23.56 -16.66
N THR A 67 4.42 24.20 -16.49
CA THR A 67 4.83 24.76 -15.18
C THR A 67 4.10 26.05 -14.80
N LYS A 68 3.22 26.54 -15.68
CA LYS A 68 2.54 27.84 -15.59
C LYS A 68 3.50 29.03 -15.56
N SER A 69 4.73 28.85 -16.07
CA SER A 69 5.69 29.94 -16.17
C SER A 69 5.36 30.80 -17.37
N GLU A 70 5.01 32.07 -17.13
CA GLU A 70 4.80 33.09 -18.17
C GLU A 70 3.81 32.70 -19.27
N TRP A 71 2.91 31.74 -19.02
CA TRP A 71 2.03 31.19 -20.05
C TRP A 71 1.02 32.22 -20.57
N THR A 72 0.64 33.21 -19.76
CA THR A 72 -0.28 34.26 -20.18
C THR A 72 0.35 35.17 -21.23
N ALA A 73 1.64 35.50 -21.10
CA ALA A 73 2.33 36.31 -22.10
C ALA A 73 2.36 35.59 -23.46
N ILE A 74 2.68 34.29 -23.45
CA ILE A 74 2.75 33.47 -24.66
C ILE A 74 1.36 33.28 -25.29
N VAL A 75 0.35 32.95 -24.48
CA VAL A 75 -0.96 32.55 -24.98
C VAL A 75 -1.90 33.75 -25.16
N ARG A 76 -2.11 34.54 -24.11
CA ARG A 76 -3.08 35.64 -24.12
C ARG A 76 -2.56 36.84 -24.91
N ASP A 77 -1.31 37.21 -24.73
CA ASP A 77 -0.82 38.47 -25.29
C ASP A 77 -0.38 38.30 -26.75
N ASP A 78 0.24 37.15 -27.08
CA ASP A 78 0.76 36.91 -28.42
C ASP A 78 -0.11 36.00 -29.31
N LEU A 79 -0.82 34.99 -28.80
CA LEU A 79 -1.54 34.02 -29.64
C LEU A 79 -3.04 34.29 -29.80
N VAL A 80 -3.72 34.67 -28.72
CA VAL A 80 -5.17 34.98 -28.74
C VAL A 80 -5.55 36.08 -29.76
N PRO A 81 -4.74 37.13 -30.02
CA PRO A 81 -5.08 38.13 -31.03
C PRO A 81 -5.23 37.58 -32.46
N TYR A 82 -4.59 36.45 -32.79
CA TYR A 82 -4.70 35.83 -34.11
C TYR A 82 -5.96 34.99 -34.24
N GLU A 83 -6.25 34.15 -33.23
CA GLU A 83 -7.43 33.28 -33.22
C GLU A 83 -7.85 33.01 -31.76
N PRO A 84 -8.84 33.74 -31.21
CA PRO A 84 -9.13 33.67 -29.77
C PRO A 84 -9.70 32.34 -29.28
N PHE A 85 -10.59 31.71 -30.06
CA PHE A 85 -11.41 30.60 -29.57
C PHE A 85 -10.66 29.27 -29.59
N GLY A 86 -10.10 28.89 -30.73
CA GLY A 86 -9.30 27.68 -30.89
C GLY A 86 -8.00 27.73 -30.11
N THR A 87 -7.29 28.87 -30.08
CA THR A 87 -6.11 29.06 -29.20
C THR A 87 -6.49 28.86 -27.73
N GLY A 88 -7.57 29.52 -27.28
CA GLY A 88 -8.06 29.38 -25.91
C GLY A 88 -8.40 27.94 -25.55
N ILE A 89 -9.16 27.25 -26.41
CA ILE A 89 -9.53 25.84 -26.21
C ILE A 89 -8.28 24.95 -26.18
N PHE A 90 -7.34 25.14 -27.11
CA PHE A 90 -6.12 24.33 -27.20
C PHE A 90 -5.29 24.38 -25.91
N PHE A 91 -4.97 25.58 -25.42
CA PHE A 91 -4.13 25.73 -24.24
C PHE A 91 -4.85 25.41 -22.94
N VAL A 92 -6.16 25.69 -22.83
CA VAL A 92 -6.95 25.29 -21.66
C VAL A 92 -7.05 23.77 -21.59
N LEU A 93 -7.31 23.07 -22.70
CA LEU A 93 -7.33 21.61 -22.74
C LEU A 93 -5.97 21.02 -22.39
N PHE A 94 -4.88 21.58 -22.92
CA PHE A 94 -3.52 21.18 -22.56
C PHE A 94 -3.28 21.30 -21.05
N ILE A 95 -3.63 22.46 -20.47
CA ILE A 95 -3.49 22.75 -19.04
C ILE A 95 -4.30 21.76 -18.20
N LEU A 96 -5.56 21.48 -18.55
CA LEU A 96 -6.40 20.54 -17.82
C LEU A 96 -5.85 19.11 -17.88
N ILE A 97 -5.41 18.67 -19.06
CA ILE A 97 -4.85 17.32 -19.26
C ILE A 97 -3.56 17.16 -18.46
N ILE A 98 -2.64 18.12 -18.56
CA ILE A 98 -1.34 18.02 -17.89
C ILE A 98 -1.51 18.09 -16.37
N ASP A 99 -2.38 18.96 -15.86
CA ASP A 99 -2.62 19.09 -14.42
C ASP A 99 -3.29 17.84 -13.86
N GLN A 100 -4.25 17.24 -14.60
CA GLN A 100 -4.88 15.98 -14.20
C GLN A 100 -3.88 14.82 -14.15
N VAL A 101 -2.98 14.75 -15.13
CA VAL A 101 -1.93 13.71 -15.16
C VAL A 101 -0.94 13.93 -14.03
N LEU A 102 -0.46 15.17 -13.82
CA LEU A 102 0.44 15.49 -12.71
C LEU A 102 -0.19 15.17 -11.35
N LEU A 103 -1.47 15.50 -11.16
CA LEU A 103 -2.21 15.16 -9.95
C LEU A 103 -2.32 13.64 -9.77
N ASN A 104 -2.63 12.89 -10.81
CA ASN A 104 -2.68 11.43 -10.75
C ASN A 104 -1.32 10.82 -10.39
N VAL A 105 -0.22 11.40 -10.88
CA VAL A 105 1.14 10.98 -10.52
C VAL A 105 1.44 11.28 -9.06
N VAL A 106 1.05 12.45 -8.57
CA VAL A 106 1.19 12.81 -7.14
C VAL A 106 0.37 11.85 -6.27
N ILE A 107 -0.87 11.53 -6.65
CA ILE A 107 -1.70 10.58 -5.90
C ILE A 107 -1.08 9.18 -5.91
N ALA A 108 -0.68 8.68 -7.07
CA ALA A 108 -0.07 7.35 -7.18
C ALA A 108 1.20 7.24 -6.32
N THR A 109 2.09 8.22 -6.42
CA THR A 109 3.33 8.24 -5.64
C THR A 109 3.08 8.40 -4.13
N LEU A 110 2.12 9.22 -3.72
CA LEU A 110 1.74 9.33 -2.31
C LEU A 110 1.16 8.01 -1.80
N LEU A 111 0.25 7.39 -2.57
CA LEU A 111 -0.35 6.11 -2.22
C LEU A 111 0.71 5.02 -2.08
N ASP A 112 1.63 4.92 -3.04
CA ASP A 112 2.75 3.98 -2.98
C ASP A 112 3.61 4.20 -1.72
N ASN A 113 3.84 5.45 -1.32
CA ASN A 113 4.58 5.74 -0.08
C ASN A 113 3.79 5.36 1.19
N PHE A 114 2.48 5.58 1.20
CA PHE A 114 1.60 5.21 2.32
C PHE A 114 1.45 3.70 2.46
N THR A 115 1.27 2.96 1.36
CA THR A 115 1.18 1.49 1.36
C THR A 115 2.50 0.87 1.78
N ASN A 116 3.63 1.30 1.20
CA ASN A 116 4.95 0.80 1.59
C ASN A 116 5.28 1.03 3.07
N SER A 117 4.84 2.16 3.65
CA SER A 117 5.03 2.44 5.08
C SER A 117 4.12 1.58 5.96
N SER A 118 2.87 1.37 5.54
CA SER A 118 1.89 0.54 6.24
C SER A 118 2.27 -0.94 6.22
N ASP A 119 2.77 -1.43 5.09
CA ASP A 119 3.22 -2.81 4.91
C ASP A 119 4.44 -3.11 5.79
N LYS A 120 5.39 -2.17 5.91
CA LYS A 120 6.53 -2.31 6.82
C LYS A 120 6.10 -2.39 8.28
N LEU A 121 5.10 -1.61 8.68
CA LEU A 121 4.53 -1.66 10.04
C LEU A 121 3.78 -2.96 10.30
N GLN A 122 2.96 -3.43 9.35
CA GLN A 122 2.28 -4.72 9.45
C GLN A 122 3.25 -5.89 9.48
N GLN A 123 4.29 -5.88 8.64
CA GLN A 123 5.33 -6.91 8.65
C GLN A 123 6.12 -6.91 9.96
N ALA A 124 6.48 -5.75 10.50
CA ALA A 124 7.13 -5.66 11.81
C ALA A 124 6.22 -6.17 12.95
N ALA A 125 4.92 -5.85 12.89
CA ALA A 125 3.94 -6.38 13.83
C ALA A 125 3.77 -7.89 13.68
N LEU A 126 3.73 -8.44 12.47
CA LEU A 126 3.66 -9.87 12.19
C LEU A 126 4.93 -10.60 12.61
N VAL A 127 6.12 -10.01 12.49
CA VAL A 127 7.36 -10.60 13.03
C VAL A 127 7.34 -10.59 14.56
N MET A 128 6.93 -9.49 15.21
CA MET A 128 6.76 -9.46 16.66
C MET A 128 5.64 -10.37 17.18
N THR A 129 4.64 -10.68 16.35
CA THR A 129 3.53 -11.59 16.71
C THR A 129 3.85 -13.04 16.34
N GLY A 130 4.63 -13.27 15.27
CA GLY A 130 5.08 -14.57 14.80
C GLY A 130 6.26 -15.13 15.59
N GLU A 131 7.10 -14.27 16.16
CA GLU A 131 8.10 -14.64 17.18
C GLU A 131 7.44 -14.86 18.56
N LYS A 132 6.19 -14.41 18.74
CA LYS A 132 5.27 -14.88 19.79
C LYS A 132 4.43 -16.08 19.35
N THR A 133 4.92 -16.90 18.42
CA THR A 133 4.59 -18.33 18.48
C THR A 133 5.30 -18.84 19.71
N PHE A 134 4.60 -18.75 20.85
CA PHE A 134 4.86 -19.43 22.11
C PHE A 134 6.26 -20.07 22.16
N GLU A 135 7.17 -19.48 22.95
CA GLU A 135 7.95 -20.36 23.83
C GLU A 135 6.95 -21.39 24.36
N GLU A 136 7.11 -22.66 23.96
CA GLU A 136 6.30 -23.76 24.44
C GLU A 136 6.47 -23.82 25.95
N GLU A 137 5.65 -23.04 26.66
CA GLU A 137 5.21 -23.36 28.00
C GLU A 137 4.60 -24.75 27.85
N HIS A 138 5.34 -25.73 28.36
CA HIS A 138 5.10 -27.16 28.27
C HIS A 138 3.65 -27.46 28.66
N ASP A 139 2.73 -27.47 27.70
CA ASP A 139 1.33 -27.79 27.93
C ASP A 139 1.24 -29.33 28.07
N PRO A 140 1.09 -29.86 29.30
CA PRO A 140 1.21 -31.29 29.55
C PRO A 140 0.05 -32.09 28.93
N PHE A 141 -0.99 -31.40 28.42
CA PHE A 141 -2.19 -32.02 27.88
C PHE A 141 -2.25 -32.04 26.35
N ARG A 142 -1.19 -31.60 25.66
CA ARG A 142 -1.19 -31.50 24.19
C ARG A 142 -1.33 -32.86 23.50
N GLY A 143 -0.66 -33.89 24.03
CA GLY A 143 -0.78 -35.27 23.55
C GLY A 143 -2.19 -35.83 23.77
N LEU A 144 -2.80 -35.50 24.91
CA LEU A 144 -4.15 -35.90 25.28
C LEU A 144 -5.19 -35.29 24.33
N SER A 145 -5.07 -33.99 24.04
CA SER A 145 -5.96 -33.29 23.12
C SER A 145 -5.89 -33.87 21.70
N ALA A 146 -4.69 -34.25 21.24
CA ALA A 146 -4.50 -34.89 19.95
C ALA A 146 -5.09 -36.31 19.89
N GLU A 147 -5.05 -37.08 20.99
CA GLU A 147 -5.67 -38.42 21.08
C GLU A 147 -7.19 -38.37 21.15
N LEU A 148 -7.75 -37.43 21.92
CA LEU A 148 -9.20 -37.24 22.03
C LEU A 148 -9.80 -36.79 20.69
N LYS A 149 -9.10 -35.93 19.94
CA LYS A 149 -9.54 -35.47 18.61
C LYS A 149 -9.53 -36.56 17.54
N LYS A 150 -8.80 -37.66 17.76
CA LYS A 150 -8.75 -38.83 16.85
C LYS A 150 -9.86 -39.85 17.09
N ALA A 151 -10.64 -39.72 18.16
CA ALA A 151 -11.77 -40.61 18.41
C ALA A 151 -12.87 -40.36 17.36
N HIS A 152 -13.21 -41.39 16.59
CA HIS A 152 -14.19 -41.31 15.51
C HIS A 152 -15.65 -41.53 15.99
N HIS A 153 -15.85 -42.03 17.22
CA HIS A 153 -17.16 -42.34 17.80
C HIS A 153 -17.24 -41.83 19.25
N LEU A 154 -18.43 -41.40 19.68
CA LEU A 154 -18.66 -40.84 21.02
C LEU A 154 -18.33 -41.85 22.15
N ASP A 155 -18.59 -43.15 21.92
CA ASP A 155 -18.32 -44.20 22.90
C ASP A 155 -16.81 -44.43 23.13
N ASP A 156 -15.98 -44.27 22.09
CA ASP A 156 -14.51 -44.38 22.18
C ASP A 156 -13.92 -43.19 22.93
N LEU A 157 -14.52 -42.00 22.75
CA LEU A 157 -14.17 -40.81 23.50
C LEU A 157 -14.51 -40.98 24.98
N GLU A 158 -15.70 -41.48 25.30
CA GLU A 158 -16.14 -41.71 26.68
C GLU A 158 -15.25 -42.76 27.38
N TYR A 159 -14.89 -43.84 26.68
CA TYR A 159 -13.98 -44.86 27.20
C TYR A 159 -12.59 -44.30 27.50
N LYS A 160 -12.01 -43.51 26.59
CA LYS A 160 -10.69 -42.88 26.78
C LYS A 160 -10.70 -41.87 27.92
N ILE A 161 -11.74 -41.05 28.02
CA ILE A 161 -11.90 -40.11 29.15
C ILE A 161 -12.01 -40.87 30.47
N LYS A 162 -12.79 -41.97 30.53
CA LYS A 162 -12.88 -42.82 31.73
C LYS A 162 -11.54 -43.47 32.10
N MET A 163 -10.78 -43.97 31.12
CA MET A 163 -9.45 -44.54 31.33
C MET A 163 -8.47 -43.53 31.93
N ILE A 164 -8.42 -42.32 31.36
CA ILE A 164 -7.58 -41.22 31.86
C ILE A 164 -8.00 -40.83 33.28
N PHE A 165 -9.31 -40.72 33.54
CA PHE A 165 -9.83 -40.43 34.88
C PHE A 165 -9.43 -41.50 35.88
N MET A 166 -9.50 -42.79 35.53
CA MET A 166 -9.11 -43.89 36.40
C MET A 166 -7.61 -43.88 36.70
N GLN A 167 -6.76 -43.62 35.69
CA GLN A 167 -5.32 -43.47 35.89
C GLN A 167 -4.96 -42.27 36.75
N VAL A 168 -5.59 -41.11 36.53
CA VAL A 168 -5.36 -39.91 37.34
C VAL A 168 -5.85 -40.13 38.78
N CYS A 169 -7.00 -40.78 38.97
CA CYS A 169 -7.50 -41.15 40.29
C CYS A 169 -6.56 -42.10 41.04
N ASP A 170 -6.05 -43.14 40.38
CA ASP A 170 -5.07 -44.07 40.96
C ASP A 170 -3.75 -43.36 41.33
N ILE A 171 -3.30 -42.42 40.49
CA ILE A 171 -2.10 -41.60 40.76
C ILE A 171 -2.35 -40.66 41.96
N THR A 172 -3.54 -40.08 42.11
CA THR A 172 -3.89 -39.29 43.31
C THR A 172 -3.97 -40.15 44.58
N THR A 173 -4.39 -41.41 44.51
CA THR A 173 -4.39 -42.28 45.70
C THR A 173 -2.99 -42.62 46.23
N GLU A 174 -1.95 -42.60 45.40
CA GLU A 174 -0.56 -42.72 45.88
C GLU A 174 -0.01 -41.42 46.48
N HIS A 175 -0.48 -40.26 46.02
CA HIS A 175 0.09 -38.96 46.42
C HIS A 175 -0.70 -38.22 47.53
N GLU A 176 -1.93 -38.62 47.82
CA GLU A 176 -2.84 -37.98 48.79
C GLU A 176 -2.68 -38.49 50.25
N VAL A 177 -1.45 -38.79 50.68
CA VAL A 177 -1.07 -38.76 52.11
C VAL A 177 -0.65 -37.35 52.55
N ARG A 178 -0.46 -36.39 51.63
CA ARG A 178 -0.20 -35.00 51.98
C ARG A 178 -1.07 -34.03 51.17
N THR A 179 -1.87 -33.28 51.92
CA THR A 179 -2.50 -31.98 51.60
C THR A 179 -3.78 -31.96 50.74
N THR A 180 -4.91 -31.90 51.48
CA THR A 180 -6.16 -31.14 51.24
C THR A 180 -7.16 -31.60 50.17
N LEU A 181 -7.98 -32.58 50.56
CA LEU A 181 -9.45 -32.71 50.41
C LEU A 181 -10.16 -31.72 49.45
N ILE A 182 -10.36 -32.16 48.21
CA ILE A 182 -11.57 -31.77 47.44
C ILE A 182 -12.43 -33.03 47.35
N PRO A 183 -13.61 -33.11 47.99
CA PRO A 183 -14.39 -34.33 48.01
C PRO A 183 -14.95 -34.61 46.61
N VAL A 184 -14.48 -35.71 46.02
CA VAL A 184 -14.90 -36.35 44.75
C VAL A 184 -16.43 -36.39 44.54
N GLN A 185 -17.21 -36.32 45.62
CA GLN A 185 -18.67 -36.24 45.60
C GLN A 185 -19.23 -34.97 44.93
N ALA A 186 -18.53 -33.83 44.99
CA ALA A 186 -18.98 -32.58 44.35
C ALA A 186 -18.92 -32.69 42.82
N MET A 187 -17.94 -33.42 42.30
CA MET A 187 -17.70 -33.55 40.86
C MET A 187 -18.61 -34.62 40.21
N ARG A 188 -18.94 -35.68 40.96
CA ARG A 188 -19.97 -36.67 40.55
C ARG A 188 -21.35 -36.05 40.35
N LYS A 189 -21.68 -35.00 41.11
CA LYS A 189 -22.94 -34.25 40.95
C LYS A 189 -22.97 -33.40 39.67
N GLY A 190 -21.83 -32.85 39.25
CA GLY A 190 -21.74 -32.07 38.01
C GLY A 190 -21.95 -32.92 36.76
N LEU A 191 -21.43 -34.16 36.76
CA LEU A 191 -21.58 -35.09 35.62
C LEU A 191 -22.99 -35.67 35.49
N MET A 192 -23.76 -35.81 36.57
CA MET A 192 -25.16 -36.24 36.50
C MET A 192 -26.14 -35.13 36.08
N GLN A 193 -25.68 -33.89 35.92
CA GLN A 193 -26.50 -32.77 35.41
C GLN A 193 -26.30 -32.53 33.90
N LEU A 194 -25.48 -33.35 33.24
CA LEU A 194 -25.14 -33.26 31.82
C LEU A 194 -25.83 -34.34 30.95
N ASP A 195 -26.70 -35.17 31.54
CA ASP A 195 -27.64 -36.08 30.87
C ASP A 195 -29.05 -35.46 30.78
#